data_AF-A0A8H3IMM4-F1
#
_entry.id   AF-A0A8H3IMM4-F1
#
_cell.length_a   1.000
_cell.length_b   1.000
_cell.length_c   1.000
_cell.angle_alpha   90.00
_cell.angle_beta   90.00
_cell.angle_gamma   90.00
#
_symmetry.space_group_name_H-M   'P 1'
#
loop_
_entity.id
_entity.type
_entity.pdbx_description
1 polymer ?
#
loop_
_entity_poly.entity_id
_entity_poly.type
_entity_poly.pdbx_seq_one_letter_code
_entity_poly.pdbx_strand_id
1 'polypeptide(L)'
;MASGFPPPAVHEIVSQVSTLLKERSESVCVAETAAGGLISASLLSTPGASKIFKGGLTLYTLESRIAFAGWTQDHVKSYRGPTEDVVKGLAENVRRTLGATYCVCESGTAGPTGGNTRNRTPGYVALAVATEKGITTKEVETGLGGDREGNMVAFAVEGLKLLRDVIQGDAKL
;
A
#
# COMPACT_ATOMS: atom_id res chain seq x y z
N MET A 1 -26.47 -12.00 -5.92
CA MET A 1 -25.05 -12.20 -6.24
C MET A 1 -24.28 -11.10 -5.53
N ALA A 2 -23.23 -11.43 -4.77
CA ALA A 2 -22.50 -10.43 -3.99
C ALA A 2 -22.01 -9.32 -4.92
N SER A 3 -22.53 -8.12 -4.68
CA SER A 3 -22.21 -6.88 -5.37
C SER A 3 -20.70 -6.64 -5.37
N GLY A 4 -20.11 -6.41 -6.55
CA GLY A 4 -18.83 -5.77 -6.83
C GLY A 4 -17.78 -5.70 -5.71
N PHE A 5 -17.44 -6.84 -5.09
CA PHE A 5 -16.36 -6.94 -4.12
C PHE A 5 -15.26 -7.89 -4.65
N PRO A 6 -13.98 -7.48 -4.60
CA PRO A 6 -13.49 -6.16 -4.19
C PRO A 6 -13.96 -5.06 -5.18
N PRO A 7 -13.72 -3.76 -4.92
CA PRO A 7 -14.18 -2.69 -5.83
C PRO A 7 -13.82 -2.99 -7.31
N PRO A 8 -14.73 -2.79 -8.28
CA PRO A 8 -14.47 -3.18 -9.68
C PRO A 8 -13.18 -2.62 -10.27
N ALA A 9 -12.79 -1.41 -9.86
CA ALA A 9 -11.57 -0.75 -10.31
C ALA A 9 -10.27 -1.53 -10.00
N VAL A 10 -10.27 -2.43 -9.01
CA VAL A 10 -9.08 -3.24 -8.66
C VAL A 10 -9.04 -4.60 -9.36
N HIS A 11 -10.13 -5.07 -9.99
CA HIS A 11 -10.25 -6.46 -10.46
C HIS A 11 -9.13 -6.86 -11.42
N GLU A 12 -8.87 -6.03 -12.43
CA GLU A 12 -7.85 -6.31 -13.43
C GLU A 12 -6.46 -6.37 -12.80
N ILE A 13 -6.09 -5.38 -11.98
CA ILE A 13 -4.75 -5.30 -11.41
C ILE A 13 -4.50 -6.41 -10.37
N VAL A 14 -5.50 -6.77 -9.58
CA VAL A 14 -5.43 -7.91 -8.65
C VAL A 14 -5.20 -9.23 -9.40
N SER A 15 -5.90 -9.42 -10.52
CA SER A 15 -5.73 -10.61 -11.36
C SER A 15 -4.30 -10.71 -11.90
N GLN A 16 -3.75 -9.60 -12.39
CA GLN A 16 -2.36 -9.52 -12.87
C GLN A 16 -1.35 -9.83 -11.75
N VAL A 17 -1.43 -9.12 -10.61
CA VAL A 17 -0.52 -9.30 -9.46
C VAL A 17 -0.58 -10.73 -8.93
N SER A 18 -1.78 -11.26 -8.73
CA SER A 18 -1.94 -12.59 -8.14
C SER A 18 -1.45 -13.72 -9.05
N THR A 19 -1.63 -13.57 -10.37
CA THR A 19 -1.08 -14.49 -11.36
C THR A 19 0.45 -14.48 -11.32
N LEU A 20 1.05 -13.29 -11.40
CA LEU A 20 2.51 -13.13 -11.37
C LEU A 20 3.14 -13.73 -10.09
N LEU A 21 2.56 -13.45 -8.92
CA LEU A 21 3.05 -13.99 -7.65
C LEU A 21 2.96 -15.52 -7.60
N LYS A 22 1.86 -16.11 -8.10
CA LYS A 22 1.67 -17.57 -8.16
C LYS A 22 2.66 -18.23 -9.10
N GLU A 23 2.82 -17.70 -10.31
CA GLU A 23 3.75 -18.23 -11.33
C GLU A 23 5.20 -18.22 -10.82
N ARG A 24 5.57 -17.21 -10.04
CA ARG A 24 6.93 -17.06 -9.50
C ARG A 24 7.13 -17.71 -8.14
N SER A 25 6.08 -18.27 -7.54
CA SER A 25 6.10 -18.78 -6.15
C SER A 25 6.60 -17.73 -5.14
N GLU A 26 6.26 -16.47 -5.39
CA GLU A 26 6.63 -15.33 -4.56
C GLU A 26 5.46 -14.89 -3.66
N SER A 27 5.76 -14.11 -2.63
CA SER A 27 4.78 -13.71 -1.63
C SER A 27 4.76 -12.22 -1.35
N VAL A 28 3.62 -11.71 -0.92
CA VAL A 28 3.38 -10.30 -0.61
C VAL A 28 2.80 -10.13 0.78
N CYS A 29 3.23 -9.07 1.46
CA CYS A 29 2.54 -8.52 2.62
C CYS A 29 2.16 -7.05 2.37
N VAL A 30 1.30 -6.50 3.23
CA VAL A 30 0.77 -5.14 3.04
C VAL A 30 0.96 -4.29 4.30
N ALA A 31 1.41 -3.05 4.12
CA ALA A 31 1.45 -2.02 5.15
C ALA A 31 0.60 -0.83 4.70
N GLU A 32 -0.69 -0.83 5.03
CA GLU A 32 -1.64 0.15 4.47
C GLU A 32 -2.14 1.14 5.52
N THR A 33 -2.50 2.35 5.11
CA THR A 33 -3.00 3.36 6.03
C THR A 33 -4.33 3.92 5.55
N ALA A 34 -4.34 4.86 4.60
CA ALA A 34 -5.56 5.54 4.17
C ALA A 34 -6.44 4.65 3.28
N ALA A 35 -5.86 3.67 2.58
CA ALA A 35 -6.64 2.67 1.83
C ALA A 35 -7.47 1.73 2.74
N GLY A 36 -7.17 1.68 4.05
CA GLY A 36 -8.09 1.15 5.06
C GLY A 36 -8.39 -0.35 4.99
N GLY A 37 -7.51 -1.18 4.44
CA GLY A 37 -7.70 -2.62 4.27
C GLY A 37 -7.99 -3.04 2.82
N LEU A 38 -8.24 -2.08 1.91
CA LEU A 38 -8.64 -2.40 0.53
C LEU A 38 -7.58 -3.15 -0.25
N ILE A 39 -6.28 -2.90 -0.02
CA ILE A 39 -5.22 -3.63 -0.72
C ILE A 39 -5.21 -5.09 -0.25
N SER A 40 -5.19 -5.31 1.06
CA SER A 40 -5.24 -6.65 1.65
C SER A 40 -6.49 -7.43 1.24
N ALA A 41 -7.66 -6.79 1.37
CA ALA A 41 -8.94 -7.40 1.04
C ALA A 41 -9.03 -7.81 -0.45
N SER A 42 -8.49 -6.97 -1.34
CA SER A 42 -8.45 -7.24 -2.77
C SER A 42 -7.52 -8.39 -3.14
N LEU A 43 -6.35 -8.50 -2.50
CA LEU A 43 -5.46 -9.65 -2.71
C LEU A 43 -6.08 -10.94 -2.15
N LEU A 44 -6.67 -10.87 -0.95
CA LEU A 44 -7.30 -12.01 -0.27
C LEU A 44 -8.56 -12.53 -0.96
N SER A 45 -9.25 -11.71 -1.75
CA SER A 45 -10.41 -12.16 -2.53
C SER A 45 -10.04 -13.07 -3.69
N THR A 46 -8.75 -13.24 -4.00
CA THR A 46 -8.29 -14.13 -5.07
C THR A 46 -8.31 -15.59 -4.62
N PRO A 47 -8.90 -16.52 -5.40
CA PRO A 47 -8.80 -17.96 -5.11
C PRO A 47 -7.34 -18.42 -4.95
N GLY A 48 -7.05 -19.10 -3.84
CA GLY A 48 -5.69 -19.54 -3.50
C GLY A 48 -4.77 -18.44 -2.96
N ALA A 49 -5.30 -17.33 -2.47
CA ALA A 49 -4.53 -16.22 -1.88
C ALA A 49 -3.55 -16.66 -0.78
N SER A 50 -3.83 -17.76 -0.06
CA SER A 50 -2.92 -18.32 0.95
C SER A 50 -1.53 -18.72 0.42
N LYS A 51 -1.38 -18.91 -0.90
CA LYS A 51 -0.07 -19.17 -1.52
C LYS A 51 0.78 -17.92 -1.70
N ILE A 52 0.15 -16.74 -1.78
CA ILE A 52 0.83 -15.49 -2.11
C ILE A 52 0.79 -14.47 -0.97
N PHE A 53 -0.22 -14.47 -0.11
CA PHE A 53 -0.42 -13.43 0.90
C PHE A 53 0.10 -13.86 2.26
N LYS A 54 1.11 -13.15 2.78
CA LYS A 54 1.72 -13.43 4.09
C LYS A 54 0.99 -12.80 5.27
N GLY A 55 0.38 -11.65 5.06
CA GLY A 55 -0.23 -10.85 6.12
C GLY A 55 -0.31 -9.38 5.74
N GLY A 56 -1.05 -8.61 6.53
CA GLY A 56 -1.20 -7.18 6.33
C GLY A 56 -1.38 -6.45 7.66
N LEU A 57 -0.97 -5.18 7.69
CA LEU A 57 -1.12 -4.28 8.82
C LEU A 57 -1.82 -3.00 8.36
N THR A 58 -2.89 -2.62 9.06
CA THR A 58 -3.53 -1.31 8.91
C THR A 58 -2.94 -0.34 9.92
N LEU A 59 -2.05 0.53 9.45
CA LEU A 59 -1.17 1.40 10.25
C LEU A 59 -1.68 2.85 10.29
N TYR A 60 -2.99 3.01 10.52
CA TYR A 60 -3.68 4.30 10.38
C TYR A 60 -3.23 5.32 11.44
N THR A 61 -3.07 4.89 12.70
CA THR A 61 -2.67 5.77 13.81
C THR A 61 -1.15 5.74 14.01
N LEU A 62 -0.59 6.80 14.60
CA LEU A 62 0.85 6.84 14.88
C LEU A 62 1.25 5.78 15.92
N GLU A 63 0.35 5.48 16.85
CA GLU A 63 0.49 4.42 17.86
C GLU A 63 0.59 3.04 17.19
N SER A 64 -0.22 2.78 16.15
CA SER A 64 -0.14 1.50 15.41
C SER A 64 1.21 1.33 14.70
N ARG A 65 1.81 2.42 14.21
CA ARG A 65 3.14 2.39 13.58
C ARG A 65 4.24 2.09 14.60
N ILE A 66 4.12 2.60 15.83
CA ILE A 66 5.04 2.24 16.92
C ILE A 66 4.88 0.77 17.29
N ALA A 67 3.64 0.32 17.46
CA ALA A 67 3.34 -1.04 17.90
C ALA A 67 3.80 -2.11 16.91
N PHE A 68 3.67 -1.85 15.60
CA PHE A 68 3.79 -2.91 14.58
C PHE A 68 4.77 -2.63 13.45
N ALA A 69 5.27 -1.40 13.31
CA ALA A 69 6.04 -0.99 12.13
C ALA A 69 7.39 -0.33 12.47
N GLY A 70 7.93 -0.60 13.66
CA GLY A 70 9.27 -0.18 14.06
C GLY A 70 9.44 1.32 14.30
N TRP A 71 8.35 2.08 14.37
CA TRP A 71 8.43 3.51 14.69
C TRP A 71 8.79 3.74 16.16
N THR A 72 9.41 4.89 16.40
CA THR A 72 9.80 5.39 17.72
C THR A 72 9.13 6.74 17.98
N GLN A 73 9.27 7.24 19.20
CA GLN A 73 8.77 8.58 19.55
C GLN A 73 9.43 9.69 18.71
N ASP A 74 10.66 9.50 18.23
CA ASP A 74 11.32 10.49 17.38
C ASP A 74 10.72 10.53 15.98
N HIS A 75 10.29 9.38 15.43
CA HIS A 75 9.51 9.33 14.20
C HIS A 75 8.18 10.08 14.35
N VAL A 76 7.50 9.94 15.49
CA VAL A 76 6.26 10.67 15.78
C VAL A 76 6.50 12.19 15.80
N LYS A 77 7.55 12.64 16.48
CA LYS A 77 7.90 14.07 16.55
C LYS A 77 8.27 14.66 15.19
N SER A 78 8.92 13.88 14.32
CA SER A 78 9.33 14.31 12.98
C SER A 78 8.25 14.12 11.90
N TYR A 79 7.15 13.42 12.21
CA TYR A 79 6.09 13.16 11.23
C TYR A 79 5.44 14.46 10.74
N ARG A 80 5.41 14.66 9.43
CA ARG A 80 4.74 15.80 8.76
C ARG A 80 3.64 15.38 7.80
N GLY A 81 3.39 14.08 7.68
CA GLY A 81 2.42 13.52 6.75
C GLY A 81 2.98 12.39 5.93
N PRO A 82 2.14 11.82 5.05
CA PRO A 82 2.58 10.80 4.13
C PRO A 82 3.71 11.36 3.26
N THR A 83 4.77 10.58 3.08
CA THR A 83 5.95 10.91 2.26
C THR A 83 6.57 9.60 1.81
N GLU A 84 7.40 9.64 0.78
CA GLU A 84 8.14 8.46 0.31
C GLU A 84 9.00 7.83 1.42
N ASP A 85 9.68 8.66 2.24
CA ASP A 85 10.49 8.17 3.36
C ASP A 85 9.66 7.40 4.40
N VAL A 86 8.45 7.90 4.71
CA VAL A 86 7.52 7.23 5.62
C VAL A 86 7.13 5.86 5.07
N VAL A 87 6.69 5.77 3.82
CA VAL A 87 6.24 4.49 3.26
C VAL A 87 7.40 3.53 3.00
N LYS A 88 8.60 4.03 2.69
CA LYS A 88 9.82 3.22 2.56
C LYS A 88 10.16 2.50 3.86
N GLY A 89 10.22 3.24 4.98
CA GLY A 89 10.52 2.67 6.28
C GLY A 89 9.46 1.68 6.77
N LEU A 90 8.19 2.00 6.57
CA LEU A 90 7.08 1.10 6.90
C LEU A 90 7.13 -0.19 6.05
N ALA A 91 7.30 -0.06 4.73
CA ALA A 91 7.37 -1.20 3.82
C ALA A 91 8.54 -2.13 4.17
N GLU A 92 9.72 -1.58 4.41
CA GLU A 92 10.91 -2.36 4.75
C GLU A 92 10.72 -3.12 6.06
N ASN A 93 10.24 -2.43 7.11
CA ASN A 93 10.04 -3.05 8.41
C ASN A 93 9.00 -4.18 8.33
N VAL A 94 7.86 -3.94 7.69
CA VAL A 94 6.78 -4.93 7.59
C VAL A 94 7.19 -6.10 6.70
N ARG A 95 7.90 -5.86 5.58
CA ARG A 95 8.45 -6.93 4.72
C ARG A 95 9.31 -7.89 5.53
N ARG A 96 10.24 -7.33 6.31
CA ARG A 96 11.18 -8.11 7.12
C ARG A 96 10.46 -8.86 8.24
N THR A 97 9.53 -8.21 8.94
CA THR A 97 8.77 -8.81 10.03
C THR A 97 7.93 -10.01 9.57
N LEU A 98 7.29 -9.92 8.40
CA LEU A 98 6.43 -10.98 7.87
C LEU A 98 7.15 -11.97 6.95
N GLY A 99 8.42 -11.74 6.62
CA GLY A 99 9.22 -12.61 5.75
C GLY A 99 8.61 -12.78 4.35
N ALA A 100 8.09 -11.70 3.78
CA ALA A 100 7.50 -11.70 2.43
C ALA A 100 8.54 -11.34 1.35
N THR A 101 8.30 -11.79 0.11
CA THR A 101 9.12 -11.36 -1.04
C THR A 101 8.96 -9.86 -1.25
N TYR A 102 7.72 -9.39 -1.26
CA TYR A 102 7.34 -7.99 -1.45
C TYR A 102 6.56 -7.46 -0.23
N CYS A 103 6.71 -6.17 0.06
CA CYS A 103 5.75 -5.42 0.85
C CYS A 103 5.26 -4.22 0.07
N VAL A 104 3.95 -4.11 -0.17
CA VAL A 104 3.33 -2.89 -0.69
C VAL A 104 2.88 -2.02 0.48
N CYS A 105 3.29 -0.76 0.47
CA CYS A 105 2.93 0.21 1.49
C CYS A 105 2.27 1.44 0.87
N GLU A 106 1.26 1.95 1.57
CA GLU A 106 0.50 3.11 1.17
C GLU A 106 0.35 4.08 2.35
N SER A 107 0.64 5.35 2.12
CA SER A 107 0.19 6.41 3.00
C SER A 107 -0.25 7.64 2.25
N GLY A 108 -1.48 8.07 2.50
CA GLY A 108 -2.11 9.15 1.78
C GLY A 108 -3.06 9.98 2.61
N THR A 109 -3.58 11.04 2.00
CA THR A 109 -4.59 11.93 2.55
C THR A 109 -5.87 11.72 1.74
N ALA A 110 -6.78 10.86 2.21
CA ALA A 110 -8.00 10.54 1.47
C ALA A 110 -9.03 11.69 1.44
N GLY A 111 -8.88 12.74 2.24
CA GLY A 111 -9.87 13.83 2.31
C GLY A 111 -11.07 13.50 3.20
N PRO A 112 -12.12 14.34 3.25
CA PRO A 112 -12.21 15.61 2.51
C PRO A 112 -11.34 16.71 3.15
N THR A 113 -10.95 16.54 4.40
CA THR A 113 -10.04 17.46 5.09
C THR A 113 -8.59 17.18 4.73
N GLY A 114 -7.77 18.22 4.80
CA GLY A 114 -6.35 18.16 4.49
C GLY A 114 -5.56 19.18 5.30
N GLY A 115 -4.34 19.47 4.85
CA GLY A 115 -3.46 20.48 5.42
C GLY A 115 -2.88 21.39 4.34
N ASN A 116 -1.95 22.24 4.74
CA ASN A 116 -1.40 23.30 3.88
C ASN A 116 -0.20 22.86 3.02
N THR A 117 0.17 21.58 3.06
CA THR A 117 1.29 21.01 2.30
C THR A 117 0.77 20.07 1.22
N ARG A 118 1.51 19.91 0.12
CA ARG A 118 1.15 19.02 -1.00
C ARG A 118 0.76 17.62 -0.56
N ASN A 119 1.55 17.03 0.33
CA ASN A 119 1.28 15.68 0.86
C ASN A 119 0.09 15.59 1.82
N ARG A 120 -0.52 16.72 2.17
CA ARG A 120 -1.74 16.83 2.98
C ARG A 120 -2.93 17.32 2.15
N THR A 121 -2.79 17.42 0.83
CA THR A 121 -3.92 17.69 -0.07
C THR A 121 -4.76 16.41 -0.25
N PRO A 122 -6.10 16.48 -0.14
CA PRO A 122 -6.97 15.36 -0.46
C PRO A 122 -6.68 14.74 -1.83
N GLY A 123 -6.50 13.42 -1.87
CA GLY A 123 -6.12 12.67 -3.06
C GLY A 123 -4.62 12.47 -3.26
N TYR A 124 -3.77 13.02 -2.40
CA TYR A 124 -2.34 12.68 -2.40
C TYR A 124 -2.09 11.33 -1.74
N VAL A 125 -1.19 10.53 -2.32
CA VAL A 125 -0.67 9.30 -1.74
C VAL A 125 0.81 9.09 -2.06
N ALA A 126 1.57 8.67 -1.06
CA ALA A 126 2.90 8.09 -1.21
C ALA A 126 2.78 6.56 -1.16
N LEU A 127 3.52 5.89 -2.03
CA LEU A 127 3.52 4.44 -2.20
C LEU A 127 4.95 3.92 -2.15
N ALA A 128 5.13 2.72 -1.62
CA ALA A 128 6.39 1.99 -1.68
C ALA A 128 6.17 0.52 -1.96
N VAL A 129 7.10 -0.10 -2.67
CA VAL A 129 7.23 -1.56 -2.75
C VAL A 129 8.63 -1.94 -2.31
N ALA A 130 8.73 -2.58 -1.15
CA ALA A 130 9.98 -3.08 -0.62
C ALA A 130 10.23 -4.53 -1.04
N THR A 131 11.47 -4.79 -1.46
CA THR A 131 11.98 -6.13 -1.81
C THR A 131 13.26 -6.41 -1.04
N GLU A 132 13.87 -7.59 -1.23
CA GLU A 132 15.22 -7.84 -0.70
C GLU A 132 16.31 -7.04 -1.44
N LYS A 133 16.06 -6.68 -2.70
CA LYS A 133 17.05 -6.04 -3.58
C LYS A 133 17.05 -4.51 -3.50
N GLY A 134 16.00 -3.92 -2.95
CA GLY A 134 15.80 -2.48 -2.95
C GLY A 134 14.33 -2.11 -2.75
N ILE A 135 14.05 -0.80 -2.81
CA ILE A 135 12.73 -0.24 -2.54
C ILE A 135 12.42 0.82 -3.58
N THR A 136 11.33 0.63 -4.33
CA THR A 136 10.80 1.65 -5.23
C THR A 136 9.71 2.44 -4.53
N THR A 137 9.66 3.75 -4.76
CA THR A 137 8.60 4.65 -4.28
C THR A 137 7.90 5.36 -5.44
N LYS A 138 6.67 5.84 -5.17
CA LYS A 138 5.89 6.65 -6.11
C LYS A 138 4.96 7.58 -5.33
N GLU A 139 4.86 8.84 -5.75
CA GLU A 139 3.80 9.75 -5.31
C GLU A 139 2.72 9.88 -6.39
N VAL A 140 1.46 9.92 -5.98
CA VAL A 140 0.32 10.11 -6.88
C VAL A 140 -0.65 11.13 -6.29
N GLU A 141 -1.23 11.95 -7.17
CA GLU A 141 -2.39 12.78 -6.89
C GLU A 141 -3.56 12.24 -7.73
N THR A 142 -4.64 11.80 -7.09
CA THR A 142 -5.77 11.13 -7.76
C THR A 142 -6.65 12.09 -8.58
N GLY A 143 -6.61 13.39 -8.27
CA GLY A 143 -7.51 14.40 -8.84
C GLY A 143 -8.96 14.30 -8.35
N LEU A 144 -9.28 13.43 -7.40
CA LEU A 144 -10.65 13.23 -6.90
C LEU A 144 -11.03 14.20 -5.76
N GLY A 145 -10.09 15.05 -5.34
CA GLY A 145 -10.32 16.05 -4.30
C GLY A 145 -10.83 15.41 -3.00
N GLY A 146 -11.97 15.89 -2.50
CA GLY A 146 -12.54 15.47 -1.22
C GLY A 146 -13.29 14.14 -1.23
N ASP A 147 -13.36 13.43 -2.37
CA ASP A 147 -13.99 12.12 -2.44
C ASP A 147 -13.14 11.06 -1.71
N ARG A 148 -13.46 10.84 -0.44
CA ARG A 148 -12.73 9.90 0.43
C ARG A 148 -12.74 8.49 -0.13
N GLU A 149 -13.91 7.96 -0.49
CA GLU A 149 -14.04 6.57 -0.90
C GLU A 149 -13.36 6.34 -2.25
N GLY A 150 -13.55 7.26 -3.20
CA GLY A 150 -12.83 7.25 -4.47
C GLY A 150 -11.31 7.27 -4.30
N ASN A 151 -10.80 8.13 -3.39
CA ASN A 151 -9.38 8.18 -3.06
C ASN A 151 -8.87 6.86 -2.48
N MET A 152 -9.58 6.26 -1.53
CA MET A 152 -9.19 4.98 -0.93
C MET A 152 -9.04 3.87 -1.99
N VAL A 153 -9.99 3.79 -2.93
CA VAL A 153 -9.93 2.83 -4.04
C VAL A 153 -8.77 3.16 -4.99
N ALA A 154 -8.58 4.43 -5.34
CA ALA A 154 -7.49 4.86 -6.22
C ALA A 154 -6.11 4.58 -5.60
N PHE A 155 -5.94 4.78 -4.30
CA PHE A 155 -4.70 4.45 -3.58
C PHE A 155 -4.41 2.96 -3.64
N ALA A 156 -5.44 2.11 -3.48
CA ALA A 156 -5.29 0.67 -3.60
C ALA A 156 -4.89 0.25 -5.02
N VAL A 157 -5.53 0.83 -6.05
CA VAL A 157 -5.18 0.58 -7.45
C VAL A 157 -3.73 0.96 -7.74
N GLU A 158 -3.30 2.15 -7.34
CA GLU A 158 -1.94 2.63 -7.61
C GLU A 158 -0.86 1.84 -6.85
N GLY A 159 -1.15 1.42 -5.61
CA GLY A 159 -0.26 0.52 -4.87
C GLY A 159 -0.10 -0.84 -5.55
N LEU A 160 -1.20 -1.42 -6.05
CA LEU A 160 -1.16 -2.69 -6.78
C LEU A 160 -0.48 -2.58 -8.15
N LYS A 161 -0.63 -1.43 -8.84
CA LYS A 161 0.12 -1.14 -10.08
C LYS A 161 1.63 -1.09 -9.81
N LEU A 162 2.05 -0.34 -8.79
CA LEU A 162 3.46 -0.27 -8.44
C LEU A 162 4.03 -1.66 -8.09
N LEU A 163 3.27 -2.48 -7.36
CA LEU A 163 3.66 -3.86 -7.06
C LEU A 163 3.83 -4.70 -8.33
N ARG A 164 2.86 -4.65 -9.24
CA ARG A 164 2.95 -5.35 -10.53
C ARG A 164 4.21 -4.92 -11.29
N ASP A 165 4.44 -3.61 -11.43
CA ASP A 165 5.57 -3.07 -12.18
C ASP A 165 6.91 -3.51 -11.58
N VAL A 166 7.01 -3.59 -10.25
CA VAL A 166 8.19 -4.15 -9.54
C VAL A 166 8.35 -5.65 -9.80
N ILE A 167 7.28 -6.44 -9.78
CA ILE A 167 7.36 -7.89 -10.06
C ILE A 167 7.84 -8.12 -11.50
N GLN A 168 7.38 -7.31 -12.45
CA GLN A 168 7.75 -7.40 -13.86
C GLN A 168 9.17 -6.88 -14.16
N GLY A 169 9.74 -6.07 -13.26
CA GLY A 169 11.06 -5.45 -13.43
C GLY A 169 11.03 -4.13 -14.19
N ASP A 170 9.85 -3.52 -14.33
CA ASP A 170 9.65 -2.25 -15.04
C ASP A 170 9.92 -1.04 -14.13
N ALA A 171 10.00 -1.26 -12.82
CA ALA A 171 10.34 -0.27 -11.82
C ALA A 171 11.81 -0.38 -11.36
N LYS A 172 12.49 0.75 -11.23
CA LYS A 172 13.85 0.82 -10.68
C LYS A 172 13.82 0.67 -9.16
N LEU A 173 14.58 -0.30 -8.64
CA LEU A 173 14.76 -0.59 -7.21
C LEU A 173 15.81 0.29 -6.54
#